data_AF-A0A919IC14-F1
#
_entry.id   AF-A0A919IC14-F1
#
_cell.length_a   1.000
_cell.length_b   1.000
_cell.length_c   1.000
_cell.angle_alpha   90.00
_cell.angle_beta   90.00
_cell.angle_gamma   90.00
#
_symmetry.space_group_name_H-M   'P 1'
#
loop_
_entity.id
_entity.type
_entity.pdbx_description
1 polymer ?
#
loop_
_entity_poly.entity_id
_entity_poly.type
_entity_poly.pdbx_seq_one_letter_code
_entity_poly.pdbx_strand_id
1 'polypeptide(L)'
;MQSAPSTVYRQSTDKQRIVVAGKSKARIVEMIAFVLNQSKRKIDVSASFSEKISDAATILIEGNGDLKSLVEYHHHILIVSDLPVSEKDIYLALADATPKSGGIFYDDTSDLAKSIAKKERPDVTVFPFTVPKHEMQNGKAVLIIDKEKFPTQLSSEDDLKSCSAAKELLSKIGITSAQFYNSIATFQ
;
A
#
# COMPACT_ATOMS: atom_id res chain seq x y z
N MET A 1 -18.63 1.16 -8.17
CA MET A 1 -18.83 0.19 -7.08
C MET A 1 -17.77 -0.88 -7.26
N GLN A 2 -16.96 -1.14 -6.24
CA GLN A 2 -15.90 -2.16 -6.30
C GLN A 2 -16.52 -3.56 -6.27
N SER A 3 -16.01 -4.47 -7.09
CA SER A 3 -16.42 -5.87 -7.11
C SER A 3 -16.01 -6.60 -5.83
N ALA A 4 -16.75 -7.67 -5.49
CA ALA A 4 -16.40 -8.52 -4.35
C ALA A 4 -15.04 -9.22 -4.54
N PRO A 5 -14.33 -9.57 -3.45
CA PRO A 5 -12.98 -10.15 -3.53
C PRO A 5 -12.84 -11.36 -4.45
N SER A 6 -13.72 -12.36 -4.35
CA SER A 6 -13.70 -13.54 -5.22
C SER A 6 -13.94 -13.22 -6.71
N THR A 7 -14.68 -12.15 -7.02
CA THR A 7 -14.87 -11.70 -8.41
C THR A 7 -13.59 -11.06 -8.95
N VAL A 8 -12.95 -10.18 -8.18
CA VAL A 8 -11.67 -9.58 -8.56
C VAL A 8 -10.61 -10.65 -8.74
N TYR A 9 -10.54 -11.64 -7.84
CA TYR A 9 -9.60 -12.76 -7.97
C TYR A 9 -9.83 -13.57 -9.24
N ARG A 10 -11.07 -13.95 -9.57
CA ARG A 10 -11.38 -14.68 -10.81
C ARG A 10 -10.92 -13.94 -12.07
N GLN A 11 -10.94 -12.61 -12.05
CA GLN A 11 -10.51 -11.76 -13.17
C GLN A 11 -9.01 -11.45 -13.18
N SER A 12 -8.27 -11.87 -12.15
CA SER A 12 -6.85 -11.51 -11.95
C SER A 12 -5.98 -12.69 -11.49
N THR A 13 -6.38 -13.93 -11.78
CA THR A 13 -5.68 -15.14 -11.32
C THR A 13 -4.22 -15.21 -11.81
N ASP A 14 -3.96 -14.66 -13.00
CA ASP A 14 -2.66 -14.59 -13.69
C ASP A 14 -1.80 -13.37 -13.29
N LYS A 15 -2.30 -12.51 -12.40
CA LYS A 15 -1.67 -11.23 -12.02
C LYS A 15 -1.00 -11.30 -10.66
N GLN A 16 0.02 -10.47 -10.46
CA GLN A 16 0.50 -10.13 -9.12
C GLN A 16 -0.52 -9.20 -8.44
N ARG A 17 -1.11 -9.68 -7.35
CA ARG A 17 -2.14 -8.98 -6.56
C ARG A 17 -1.53 -8.31 -5.33
N ILE A 18 -1.72 -7.00 -5.23
CA ILE A 18 -1.28 -6.15 -4.11
C ILE A 18 -2.54 -5.70 -3.38
N VAL A 19 -2.74 -6.14 -2.14
CA VAL A 19 -3.89 -5.74 -1.31
C VAL A 19 -3.44 -4.75 -0.25
N VAL A 20 -4.18 -3.66 -0.10
CA VAL A 20 -3.93 -2.64 0.93
C VAL A 20 -5.04 -2.68 1.97
N ALA A 21 -4.66 -2.86 3.23
CA ALA A 21 -5.55 -3.03 4.38
C ALA A 21 -5.26 -2.00 5.49
N GLY A 22 -6.25 -1.83 6.38
CA GLY A 22 -6.20 -0.91 7.50
C GLY A 22 -6.85 0.45 7.23
N LYS A 23 -6.62 1.39 8.16
CA LYS A 23 -7.30 2.70 8.17
C LYS A 23 -6.96 3.57 6.96
N SER A 24 -5.69 3.57 6.52
CA SER A 24 -5.20 4.47 5.47
C SER A 24 -5.24 3.85 4.06
N LYS A 25 -5.96 2.75 3.87
CA LYS A 25 -5.96 1.97 2.63
C LYS A 25 -6.29 2.79 1.37
N ALA A 26 -7.34 3.62 1.42
CA ALA A 26 -7.76 4.42 0.28
C ALA A 26 -6.65 5.39 -0.15
N ARG A 27 -6.10 6.14 0.81
CA ARG A 27 -5.03 7.12 0.57
C ARG A 27 -3.76 6.50 0.03
N ILE A 28 -3.35 5.35 0.57
CA ILE A 28 -2.20 4.58 0.07
C ILE A 28 -2.44 4.14 -1.39
N VAL A 29 -3.62 3.60 -1.70
CA VAL A 29 -3.98 3.16 -3.05
C VAL A 29 -3.97 4.33 -4.03
N GLU A 30 -4.52 5.48 -3.65
CA GLU A 30 -4.50 6.72 -4.44
C GLU A 30 -3.07 7.18 -4.74
N MET A 31 -2.20 7.24 -3.73
CA MET A 31 -0.80 7.66 -3.90
C MET A 31 -0.03 6.71 -4.83
N ILE A 32 -0.21 5.39 -4.66
CA ILE A 32 0.43 4.39 -5.53
C ILE A 32 -0.05 4.54 -6.97
N ALA A 33 -1.37 4.59 -7.18
CA ALA A 33 -1.94 4.74 -8.51
C ALA A 33 -1.51 6.06 -9.18
N PHE A 34 -1.47 7.15 -8.42
CA PHE A 34 -1.03 8.45 -8.90
C PHE A 34 0.42 8.44 -9.39
N VAL A 35 1.36 7.91 -8.59
CA VAL A 35 2.78 7.84 -8.99
C VAL A 35 3.00 6.93 -10.19
N LEU A 36 2.30 5.79 -10.26
CA LEU A 36 2.39 4.88 -11.40
C LEU A 36 1.86 5.51 -12.69
N ASN A 37 0.75 6.23 -12.61
CA ASN A 37 0.17 6.96 -13.75
C ASN A 37 1.14 8.04 -14.27
N GLN A 38 1.72 8.85 -13.40
CA GLN A 38 2.73 9.86 -13.77
C GLN A 38 3.99 9.21 -14.39
N SER A 39 4.37 8.04 -13.89
CA SER A 39 5.50 7.26 -14.39
C SER A 39 5.17 6.42 -15.63
N LYS A 40 3.94 6.51 -16.18
CA LYS A 40 3.44 5.72 -17.31
C LYS A 40 3.61 4.21 -17.13
N ARG A 41 3.50 3.73 -15.89
CA ARG A 41 3.59 2.30 -15.56
C ARG A 41 2.19 1.72 -15.52
N LYS A 42 1.98 0.70 -16.35
CA LYS A 42 0.70 0.01 -16.47
C LYS A 42 0.42 -0.79 -15.19
N ILE A 43 -0.74 -0.54 -14.59
CA ILE A 43 -1.26 -1.27 -13.44
C ILE A 43 -2.79 -1.33 -13.55
N ASP A 44 -3.36 -2.44 -13.12
CA ASP A 44 -4.80 -2.55 -12.91
C ASP A 44 -5.17 -2.05 -11.51
N VAL A 45 -6.37 -1.54 -11.33
CA VAL A 45 -6.85 -1.04 -10.02
C VAL A 45 -8.22 -1.62 -9.74
N SER A 46 -8.43 -2.14 -8.55
CA SER A 46 -9.76 -2.39 -7.97
C SER A 46 -9.84 -1.62 -6.65
N ALA A 47 -10.50 -0.48 -6.69
CA ALA A 47 -10.61 0.45 -5.58
C ALA A 47 -11.97 1.16 -5.63
N SER A 48 -12.31 1.87 -4.56
CA SER A 48 -13.55 2.64 -4.46
C SER A 48 -13.71 3.67 -5.59
N PHE A 49 -12.62 4.32 -6.01
CA PHE A 49 -12.61 5.35 -7.06
C PHE A 49 -12.44 4.80 -8.48
N SER A 50 -11.95 3.57 -8.66
CA SER A 50 -11.69 3.01 -9.98
C SER A 50 -11.66 1.49 -9.94
N GLU A 51 -12.35 0.85 -10.88
CA GLU A 51 -12.20 -0.57 -11.15
C GLU A 51 -11.88 -0.79 -12.63
N LYS A 52 -10.62 -1.12 -12.91
CA LYS A 52 -10.11 -1.41 -14.25
C LYS A 52 -9.17 -2.60 -14.17
N ILE A 53 -9.59 -3.69 -14.78
CA ILE A 53 -8.81 -4.93 -14.92
C ILE A 53 -8.59 -5.16 -16.42
N SER A 54 -7.34 -5.17 -16.83
CA SER A 54 -6.88 -5.29 -18.21
C SER A 54 -5.87 -6.43 -18.34
N ASP A 55 -4.96 -6.38 -19.30
CA ASP A 55 -3.82 -7.28 -19.46
C ASP A 55 -2.57 -6.84 -18.67
N ALA A 56 -2.70 -5.88 -17.74
CA ALA A 56 -1.58 -5.52 -16.86
C ALA A 56 -1.15 -6.71 -15.99
N ALA A 57 0.16 -6.88 -15.76
CA ALA A 57 0.69 -7.99 -14.96
C ALA A 57 0.44 -7.85 -13.45
N THR A 58 0.09 -6.64 -12.99
CA THR A 58 -0.10 -6.31 -11.58
C THR A 58 -1.42 -5.60 -11.39
N ILE A 59 -2.10 -5.92 -10.29
CA ILE A 59 -3.32 -5.24 -9.85
C ILE A 59 -3.14 -4.73 -8.42
N LEU A 60 -3.50 -3.46 -8.22
CA LEU A 60 -3.58 -2.81 -6.91
C LEU A 60 -5.03 -2.84 -6.41
N ILE A 61 -5.21 -3.33 -5.20
CA ILE A 61 -6.52 -3.62 -4.64
C ILE A 61 -6.66 -2.87 -3.31
N GLU A 62 -7.67 -2.00 -3.23
CA GLU A 62 -8.14 -1.45 -1.97
C GLU A 62 -8.93 -2.54 -1.23
N GLY A 63 -8.46 -2.94 -0.05
CA GLY A 63 -9.06 -4.01 0.76
C GLY A 63 -10.38 -3.58 1.40
N ASN A 64 -11.41 -3.39 0.58
CA ASN A 64 -12.80 -3.13 0.99
C ASN A 64 -13.65 -4.40 0.94
N GLY A 65 -14.80 -4.34 1.59
CA GLY A 65 -15.76 -5.44 1.72
C GLY A 65 -15.83 -5.96 3.15
N ASP A 66 -16.43 -7.14 3.32
CA ASP A 66 -16.35 -7.87 4.58
C ASP A 66 -14.87 -8.20 4.83
N LEU A 67 -14.34 -7.82 5.99
CA LEU A 67 -12.94 -8.04 6.35
C LEU A 67 -12.56 -9.51 6.29
N LYS A 68 -13.49 -10.42 6.59
CA LYS A 68 -13.26 -11.88 6.48
C LYS A 68 -13.09 -12.34 5.04
N SER A 69 -13.66 -11.62 4.08
CA SER A 69 -13.57 -11.94 2.65
C SER A 69 -12.27 -11.44 2.00
N LEU A 70 -11.45 -10.64 2.69
CA LEU A 70 -10.21 -10.09 2.12
C LEU A 70 -9.21 -11.19 1.72
N VAL A 71 -9.23 -12.35 2.39
CA VAL A 71 -8.39 -13.50 2.03
C VAL A 71 -8.70 -14.06 0.63
N GLU A 72 -9.92 -13.86 0.13
CA GLU A 72 -10.34 -14.33 -1.20
C GLU A 72 -9.69 -13.54 -2.34
N TYR A 73 -9.02 -12.42 -2.06
CA TYR A 73 -8.16 -11.77 -3.06
C TYR A 73 -6.92 -12.61 -3.40
N HIS A 74 -6.52 -13.56 -2.55
CA HIS A 74 -5.31 -14.36 -2.71
C HIS A 74 -4.08 -13.49 -3.06
N HIS A 75 -3.80 -12.49 -2.22
CA HIS A 75 -2.73 -11.52 -2.46
C HIS A 75 -1.35 -12.19 -2.51
N HIS A 76 -0.43 -11.53 -3.19
CA HIS A 76 0.99 -11.85 -3.11
C HIS A 76 1.73 -10.84 -2.23
N ILE A 77 1.26 -9.60 -2.25
CA ILE A 77 1.78 -8.50 -1.44
C ILE A 77 0.63 -7.93 -0.62
N LEU A 78 0.85 -7.78 0.68
CA LEU A 78 -0.06 -7.12 1.61
C LEU A 78 0.58 -5.84 2.12
N ILE A 79 -0.18 -4.74 2.16
CA ILE A 79 0.17 -3.52 2.89
C ILE A 79 -0.78 -3.39 4.06
N VAL A 80 -0.24 -3.24 5.27
CA VAL A 80 -0.98 -3.10 6.52
C VAL A 80 -0.66 -1.75 7.14
N SER A 81 -1.59 -0.80 6.99
CA SER A 81 -1.57 0.46 7.75
C SER A 81 -2.11 0.26 9.17
N ASP A 82 -2.29 1.34 9.95
CA ASP A 82 -2.84 1.22 11.30
C ASP A 82 -4.16 0.41 11.33
N LEU A 83 -4.28 -0.46 12.33
CA LEU A 83 -5.34 -1.46 12.44
C LEU A 83 -6.14 -1.28 13.74
N PRO A 84 -7.47 -1.46 13.71
CA PRO A 84 -8.25 -1.50 14.93
C PRO A 84 -8.00 -2.82 15.68
N VAL A 85 -7.77 -2.72 16.99
CA VAL A 85 -7.49 -3.87 17.87
C VAL A 85 -8.62 -4.90 17.86
N SER A 86 -9.87 -4.47 17.69
CA SER A 86 -11.05 -5.34 17.62
C SER A 86 -11.03 -6.32 16.44
N GLU A 87 -10.22 -6.07 15.40
CA GLU A 87 -10.18 -6.88 14.18
C GLU A 87 -8.85 -7.67 14.04
N LYS A 88 -8.05 -7.73 15.12
CA LYS A 88 -6.72 -8.36 15.13
C LYS A 88 -6.70 -9.73 14.46
N ASP A 89 -7.61 -10.62 14.84
CA ASP A 89 -7.61 -12.00 14.35
C ASP A 89 -7.93 -12.08 12.85
N ILE A 90 -8.72 -11.14 12.33
CA ILE A 90 -9.05 -11.07 10.91
C ILE A 90 -7.82 -10.64 10.11
N TYR A 91 -7.12 -9.59 10.53
CA TYR A 91 -5.89 -9.16 9.87
C TYR A 91 -4.74 -10.14 10.04
N LEU A 92 -4.72 -10.90 11.15
CA LEU A 92 -3.77 -11.98 11.34
C LEU A 92 -4.01 -13.11 10.33
N ALA A 93 -5.27 -13.52 10.13
CA ALA A 93 -5.64 -14.50 9.11
C ALA A 93 -5.31 -14.00 7.70
N LEU A 94 -5.55 -12.71 7.41
CA LEU A 94 -5.14 -12.09 6.15
C LEU A 94 -3.63 -12.14 5.94
N ALA A 95 -2.84 -11.78 6.95
CA ALA A 95 -1.39 -11.85 6.87
C ALA A 95 -0.88 -13.29 6.73
N ASP A 96 -1.50 -14.26 7.41
CA ASP A 96 -1.20 -15.69 7.30
C ASP A 96 -1.53 -16.27 5.92
N ALA A 97 -2.45 -15.67 5.17
CA ALA A 97 -2.76 -16.05 3.79
C ALA A 97 -1.69 -15.57 2.78
N THR A 98 -0.66 -14.83 3.22
CA THR A 98 0.44 -14.41 2.33
C THR A 98 1.24 -15.65 1.88
N PRO A 99 1.38 -15.89 0.57
CA PRO A 99 2.04 -17.09 0.06
C PRO A 99 3.56 -17.02 0.24
N LYS A 100 4.22 -18.17 0.02
CA LYS A 100 5.69 -18.23 -0.09
C LYS A 100 6.20 -17.23 -1.12
N SER A 101 7.34 -16.61 -0.84
CA SER A 101 7.93 -15.50 -1.60
C SER A 101 7.05 -14.24 -1.69
N GLY A 102 5.98 -14.18 -0.89
CA GLY A 102 5.15 -12.99 -0.73
C GLY A 102 5.79 -11.92 0.17
N GLY A 103 5.16 -10.75 0.21
CA GLY A 103 5.65 -9.59 0.96
C GLY A 103 4.59 -8.95 1.84
N ILE A 104 4.96 -8.53 3.04
CA ILE A 104 4.10 -7.75 3.93
C ILE A 104 4.77 -6.41 4.25
N PHE A 105 4.15 -5.32 3.83
CA PHE A 105 4.54 -3.96 4.20
C PHE A 105 3.70 -3.53 5.39
N TYR A 106 4.30 -2.94 6.42
CA TYR A 106 3.57 -2.62 7.65
C TYR A 106 3.99 -1.29 8.26
N ASP A 107 3.03 -0.63 8.92
CA ASP A 107 3.27 0.59 9.69
C ASP A 107 4.05 0.27 10.97
N ASP A 108 5.33 0.66 11.02
CA ASP A 108 6.22 0.42 12.16
C ASP A 108 5.87 1.29 13.39
N THR A 109 4.97 2.27 13.22
CA THR A 109 4.43 3.07 14.34
C THR A 109 3.23 2.40 15.00
N SER A 110 2.59 1.41 14.36
CA SER A 110 1.45 0.66 14.91
C SER A 110 1.90 -0.65 15.53
N ASP A 111 1.73 -0.79 16.86
CA ASP A 111 2.10 -2.02 17.58
C ASP A 111 1.35 -3.25 17.09
N LEU A 112 0.07 -3.07 16.72
CA LEU A 112 -0.73 -4.15 16.18
C LEU A 112 -0.24 -4.57 14.79
N ALA A 113 0.00 -3.61 13.88
CA ALA A 113 0.51 -3.91 12.55
C ALA A 113 1.88 -4.61 12.62
N LYS A 114 2.79 -4.11 13.48
CA LYS A 114 4.07 -4.77 13.80
C LYS A 114 3.88 -6.20 14.26
N SER A 115 3.00 -6.43 15.24
CA SER A 115 2.79 -7.77 15.80
C SER A 115 2.25 -8.77 14.77
N ILE A 116 1.36 -8.33 13.87
CA ILE A 116 0.78 -9.15 12.82
C ILE A 116 1.82 -9.45 11.72
N ALA A 117 2.56 -8.43 11.29
CA ALA A 117 3.52 -8.56 10.21
C ALA A 117 4.74 -9.40 10.64
N LYS A 118 5.28 -9.18 11.85
CA LYS A 118 6.48 -9.87 12.35
C LYS A 118 6.25 -11.30 12.83
N LYS A 119 5.01 -11.80 12.87
CA LYS A 119 4.75 -13.23 13.07
C LYS A 119 5.48 -14.02 11.99
N GLU A 120 6.30 -14.98 12.43
CA GLU A 120 7.14 -15.78 11.53
C GLU A 120 6.29 -16.55 10.52
N ARG A 121 6.67 -16.42 9.24
CA ARG A 121 6.05 -17.11 8.11
C ARG A 121 7.17 -17.55 7.17
N PRO A 122 7.26 -18.84 6.82
CA PRO A 122 8.29 -19.32 5.90
C PRO A 122 8.25 -18.58 4.57
N ASP A 123 9.41 -18.10 4.12
CA ASP A 123 9.60 -17.47 2.81
C ASP A 123 8.78 -16.18 2.59
N VAL A 124 8.23 -15.55 3.63
CA VAL A 124 7.57 -14.24 3.54
C VAL A 124 8.52 -13.14 3.98
N THR A 125 8.70 -12.11 3.15
CA THR A 125 9.53 -10.94 3.50
C THR A 125 8.69 -9.82 4.09
N VAL A 126 9.19 -9.15 5.12
CA VAL A 126 8.51 -8.02 5.75
C VAL A 126 9.24 -6.69 5.51
N PHE A 127 8.49 -5.62 5.28
CA PHE A 127 8.99 -4.30 4.96
C PHE A 127 8.34 -3.24 5.88
N PRO A 128 9.07 -2.66 6.84
CA PRO A 128 8.52 -1.56 7.63
C PRO A 128 8.37 -0.30 6.78
N PHE A 129 7.34 0.47 7.05
CA PHE A 129 7.29 1.89 6.70
C PHE A 129 6.96 2.72 7.95
N THR A 130 7.47 3.93 7.98
CA THR A 130 7.25 4.90 9.07
C THR A 130 7.16 6.30 8.50
N VAL A 131 6.85 7.29 9.35
CA VAL A 131 6.84 8.70 8.96
C VAL A 131 8.22 9.08 8.41
N PRO A 132 8.32 9.55 7.15
CA PRO A 132 9.57 10.00 6.59
C PRO A 132 10.08 11.23 7.34
N LYS A 133 11.40 11.42 7.36
CA LYS A 133 12.01 12.65 7.87
C LYS A 133 11.48 13.85 7.07
N HIS A 134 10.97 14.84 7.76
CA HIS A 134 10.37 16.01 7.14
C HIS A 134 10.47 17.24 8.05
N GLU A 135 10.18 18.40 7.46
CA GLU A 135 9.90 19.65 8.16
C GLU A 135 8.55 20.20 7.66
N MET A 136 7.87 20.97 8.50
CA MET A 136 6.63 21.65 8.11
C MET A 136 6.93 23.08 7.70
N GLN A 137 6.50 23.47 6.49
CA GLN A 137 6.56 24.83 5.98
C GLN A 137 5.18 25.25 5.49
N ASN A 138 4.63 26.33 6.03
CA ASN A 138 3.30 26.85 5.66
C ASN A 138 2.18 25.77 5.69
N GLY A 139 2.23 24.88 6.69
CA GLY A 139 1.26 23.78 6.84
C GLY A 139 1.44 22.62 5.86
N LYS A 140 2.50 22.62 5.04
CA LYS A 140 2.85 21.55 4.10
C LYS A 140 4.17 20.89 4.48
N ALA A 141 4.26 19.58 4.23
CA ALA A 141 5.46 18.82 4.52
C ALA A 141 6.50 18.96 3.41
N VAL A 142 7.75 19.16 3.82
CA VAL A 142 8.94 19.07 2.96
C VAL A 142 9.74 17.86 3.41
N LEU A 143 9.83 16.84 2.55
CA LEU A 143 10.56 15.60 2.85
C LEU A 143 12.07 15.84 2.76
N ILE A 144 12.85 15.19 3.63
CA ILE A 144 14.30 15.35 3.71
C ILE A 144 14.99 14.01 3.44
N ILE A 145 15.73 13.91 2.33
CA ILE A 145 16.45 12.70 1.89
C ILE A 145 17.90 13.08 1.60
N ASP A 146 18.87 12.48 2.30
CA ASP A 146 20.30 12.73 2.10
C ASP A 146 20.69 14.23 2.02
N LYS A 147 19.97 15.06 2.79
CA LYS A 147 20.05 16.55 2.87
C LYS A 147 19.36 17.30 1.73
N GLU A 148 18.84 16.61 0.72
CA GLU A 148 17.94 17.18 -0.28
C GLU A 148 16.53 17.35 0.29
N LYS A 149 15.84 18.39 -0.20
CA LYS A 149 14.50 18.76 0.24
C LYS A 149 13.50 18.58 -0.90
N PHE A 150 12.41 17.89 -0.63
CA PHE A 150 11.34 17.62 -1.59
C PHE A 150 10.02 18.18 -1.04
N PRO A 151 9.60 19.38 -1.49
CA PRO A 151 8.31 19.95 -1.13
C PRO A 151 7.15 19.07 -1.60
N THR A 152 6.12 18.95 -0.78
CA THR A 152 4.89 18.20 -1.10
C THR A 152 3.65 19.01 -0.75
N GLN A 153 2.46 18.52 -1.14
CA GLN A 153 1.19 19.08 -0.67
C GLN A 153 0.61 18.33 0.54
N LEU A 154 1.36 17.38 1.12
CA LEU A 154 0.92 16.60 2.27
C LEU A 154 0.92 17.46 3.53
N SER A 155 -0.04 17.26 4.42
CA SER A 155 -0.21 18.12 5.61
C SER A 155 -0.47 17.38 6.91
N SER A 156 -0.55 16.05 6.89
CA SER A 156 -0.78 15.23 8.08
C SER A 156 0.25 14.12 8.23
N GLU A 157 0.39 13.61 9.45
CA GLU A 157 1.25 12.45 9.71
C GLU A 157 0.73 11.20 8.99
N ASP A 158 -0.59 11.01 8.92
CA ASP A 158 -1.22 9.88 8.22
C ASP A 158 -0.97 9.91 6.71
N ASP A 159 -0.97 11.10 6.10
CA ASP A 159 -0.55 11.29 4.70
C ASP A 159 0.91 10.91 4.52
N LEU A 160 1.78 11.32 5.44
CA LEU A 160 3.21 11.03 5.38
C LEU A 160 3.50 9.53 5.56
N LYS A 161 2.77 8.83 6.43
CA LYS A 161 2.82 7.36 6.54
C LYS A 161 2.36 6.69 5.25
N SER A 162 1.27 7.17 4.67
CA SER A 162 0.74 6.65 3.40
C SER A 162 1.73 6.84 2.25
N CYS A 163 2.40 8.00 2.21
CA CYS A 163 3.46 8.31 1.25
C CYS A 163 4.66 7.36 1.41
N SER A 164 5.04 7.06 2.66
CA SER A 164 6.11 6.09 2.96
C SER A 164 5.76 4.68 2.50
N ALA A 165 4.54 4.20 2.78
CA ALA A 165 4.05 2.91 2.31
C ALA A 165 4.06 2.81 0.78
N ALA A 166 3.57 3.85 0.10
CA ALA A 166 3.60 3.95 -1.35
C ALA A 166 5.03 3.89 -1.89
N LYS A 167 5.95 4.69 -1.33
CA LYS A 167 7.37 4.70 -1.73
C LYS A 167 8.02 3.32 -1.58
N GLU A 168 7.83 2.67 -0.43
CA GLU A 168 8.48 1.39 -0.14
C GLU A 168 8.00 0.32 -1.12
N LEU A 169 6.68 0.21 -1.36
CA LEU A 169 6.13 -0.69 -2.38
C LEU A 169 6.68 -0.37 -3.78
N LEU A 170 6.57 0.91 -4.18
CA LEU A 170 6.92 1.35 -5.52
C LEU A 170 8.40 1.08 -5.85
N SER A 171 9.28 1.16 -4.85
CA SER A 171 10.68 0.78 -5.00
C SER A 171 10.87 -0.70 -5.39
N LYS A 172 10.05 -1.61 -4.84
CA LYS A 172 10.13 -3.05 -5.12
C LYS A 172 9.56 -3.42 -6.49
N ILE A 173 8.66 -2.60 -7.02
CA ILE A 173 8.10 -2.78 -8.37
C ILE A 173 8.79 -1.90 -9.42
N GLY A 174 9.99 -1.38 -9.09
CA GLY A 174 10.89 -0.76 -10.06
C GLY A 174 10.60 0.71 -10.38
N ILE A 175 10.03 1.46 -9.44
CA ILE A 175 9.99 2.93 -9.48
C ILE A 175 11.23 3.47 -8.78
N THR A 176 11.97 4.32 -9.48
CA THR A 176 13.15 4.99 -8.90
C THR A 176 12.73 6.07 -7.90
N SER A 177 13.61 6.39 -6.95
CA SER A 177 13.37 7.51 -6.02
C SER A 177 13.06 8.82 -6.74
N ALA A 178 13.76 9.11 -7.85
CA ALA A 178 13.53 10.31 -8.63
C ALA A 178 12.11 10.36 -9.24
N GLN A 179 11.64 9.26 -9.82
CA GLN A 179 10.27 9.16 -10.34
C GLN A 179 9.23 9.34 -9.23
N PHE A 180 9.47 8.73 -8.06
CA PHE A 180 8.59 8.85 -6.92
C PHE A 180 8.48 10.30 -6.44
N TYR A 181 9.61 10.95 -6.13
CA TYR A 181 9.61 12.30 -5.57
C TYR A 181 9.11 13.35 -6.55
N ASN A 182 9.43 13.22 -7.85
CA ASN A 182 8.89 14.10 -8.88
C ASN A 182 7.37 13.98 -9.00
N SER A 183 6.82 12.78 -8.83
CA SER A 183 5.37 12.56 -8.90
C SER A 183 4.69 13.06 -7.63
N ILE A 184 5.09 12.55 -6.46
CA ILE A 184 4.38 12.79 -5.19
C ILE A 184 4.34 14.27 -4.77
N ALA A 185 5.27 15.10 -5.27
CA ALA A 185 5.31 16.54 -4.99
C ALA A 185 3.99 17.26 -5.33
N THR A 186 3.24 16.76 -6.32
CA THR A 186 1.98 17.36 -6.79
C THR A 186 0.74 16.55 -6.40
N PHE A 187 0.87 15.49 -5.61
CA PHE A 187 -0.28 14.71 -5.13
C PHE A 187 -1.09 15.54 -4.11
N GLN A 188 -2.42 15.50 -4.20
CA GLN A 188 -3.33 16.28 -3.35
C GLN A 188 -4.31 15.39 -2.60
#